data_AF-A0A942HEA2-F1
#
_entry.id   AF-A0A942HEA2-F1
#
_cell.length_a   1.000
_cell.length_b   1.000
_cell.length_c   1.000
_cell.angle_alpha   90.00
_cell.angle_beta   90.00
_cell.angle_gamma   90.00
#
_symmetry.space_group_name_H-M   'P 1'
#
loop_
_entity.id
_entity.type
_entity.pdbx_description
1 polymer ?
#
loop_
_entity_poly.entity_id
_entity_poly.type
_entity_poly.pdbx_seq_one_letter_code
_entity_poly.pdbx_strand_id
1 'polypeptide(L)'
;MRTSPARLAGVGLFVIGTIVLFGIAVFLIGDRQMAFTKRFDIYTEFAKVTGLQAGAIVRVSGARAGEVIEITPPAEPAGKFRVRLRVSQELHQLVRSDSVASIETEGLVGGSYLAIAAGSAGAAEAPPLSTIAGKEPFELGDLLQQMNATVTKVNATIDQVSGQLEQTITAVNQTVVNANDLITGVADDVKKMAASGARVSSDIASLSTSVREGRGTVGRLFTDDTLYSHISGIAANAEAVTSDARAVVAQAREAISGVKNAQGPMVGLADNLRQTLEDARDAMSGFAENMDALRHNFLLRGFFNARGYFDLAQISPAEYRAGALMQRGRTVTRVWLESTRVFDPGSPDESPRLTMDGRRRLDAALAPYLDRIADGVLVVEGFEPGGSRDQQFVISRARAVAARDYLVSRFHLDNRSTGVMPLGAGPADGAPAEPWNGIALAFFLER
;
A
#
# COMPACT_ATOMS: atom_id res chain seq x y z
N MET A 1 18.54 -5.17 95.93
CA MET A 1 19.58 -4.71 94.98
C MET A 1 19.51 -3.19 94.89
N ARG A 2 20.50 -2.45 95.43
CA ARG A 2 20.58 -0.99 95.26
C ARG A 2 21.04 -0.69 93.83
N THR A 3 20.17 -0.15 93.00
CA THR A 3 20.56 0.37 91.67
C THR A 3 21.54 1.52 91.88
N SER A 4 22.77 1.40 91.39
CA SER A 4 23.74 2.49 91.49
C SER A 4 23.23 3.70 90.69
N PRO A 5 23.41 4.94 91.19
CA PRO A 5 22.94 6.16 90.51
C PRO A 5 23.48 6.28 89.07
N ALA A 6 24.65 5.70 88.80
CA ALA A 6 25.23 5.61 87.46
C ALA A 6 24.37 4.79 86.47
N ARG A 7 23.68 3.73 86.90
CA ARG A 7 22.80 2.95 86.03
C ARG A 7 21.54 3.72 85.65
N LEU A 8 20.96 4.46 86.60
CA LEU A 8 19.77 5.29 86.34
C LEU A 8 20.11 6.43 85.38
N ALA A 9 21.27 7.07 85.53
CA ALA A 9 21.76 8.08 84.59
C ALA A 9 22.00 7.52 83.17
N GLY A 10 22.56 6.31 83.07
CA GLY A 10 22.77 5.62 81.79
C GLY A 10 21.45 5.29 81.06
N VAL A 11 20.43 4.82 81.80
CA VAL A 11 19.09 4.56 81.24
C VAL A 11 18.43 5.87 80.80
N GLY A 12 18.52 6.93 81.60
CA GLY A 12 17.98 8.25 81.24
C GLY A 12 18.61 8.80 79.94
N LEU A 13 19.93 8.71 79.80
CA LEU A 13 20.64 9.14 78.60
C LEU A 13 20.24 8.31 77.37
N PHE A 14 20.07 7.00 77.53
CA PHE A 14 19.61 6.12 76.46
C PHE A 14 18.21 6.51 75.98
N VAL A 15 17.25 6.70 76.90
CA VAL A 15 15.87 7.09 76.56
C VAL A 15 15.83 8.44 75.85
N ILE A 16 16.56 9.44 76.36
CA ILE A 16 16.65 10.77 75.72
C ILE A 16 17.28 10.65 74.33
N GLY A 17 18.38 9.90 74.20
CA GLY A 17 19.04 9.66 72.92
C GLY A 17 18.12 9.00 71.91
N THR A 18 17.33 8.00 72.32
CA THR A 18 16.34 7.34 71.45
C THR A 18 15.22 8.29 71.05
N ILE A 19 14.69 9.13 71.95
CA ILE A 19 13.65 10.11 71.62
C ILE A 19 14.16 11.14 70.61
N VAL A 20 15.38 11.65 70.80
CA VAL A 20 16.00 12.60 69.86
C VAL A 20 16.22 11.96 68.50
N LEU A 21 16.77 10.75 68.46
CA LEU A 21 17.00 10.03 67.21
C LEU A 21 15.69 9.68 66.50
N PHE A 22 14.65 9.29 67.24
CA PHE A 22 13.31 9.07 66.71
C PHE A 22 12.70 10.37 66.15
N GLY A 23 12.85 11.49 66.87
CA GLY A 23 12.41 12.80 66.41
C GLY A 23 13.11 13.22 65.11
N ILE A 24 14.42 12.99 65.00
CA ILE A 24 15.18 13.23 63.76
C ILE A 24 14.68 12.33 62.63
N ALA A 25 14.44 11.05 62.89
CA ALA A 25 13.92 10.12 61.88
C ALA A 25 12.53 10.55 61.36
N VAL A 26 11.62 10.93 62.25
CA VAL A 26 10.30 11.45 61.88
C VAL A 26 10.41 12.75 61.09
N PHE A 27 11.30 13.66 61.49
CA PHE A 27 11.55 14.91 60.79
C PHE A 27 12.09 14.69 59.36
N LEU A 28 13.07 13.79 59.20
CA LEU A 28 13.63 13.42 57.89
C LEU A 28 12.58 12.76 56.97
N ILE A 29 11.64 11.99 57.53
CA ILE A 29 10.53 11.41 56.77
C ILE A 29 9.55 12.50 56.34
N GLY A 30 9.21 13.45 57.22
CA GLY A 30 8.30 14.55 56.93
C GLY A 30 8.84 15.52 55.86
N ASP A 31 10.13 15.83 55.89
CA ASP A 31 10.80 16.67 54.90
C ASP A 31 10.76 16.05 53.49
N ARG A 32 11.03 14.74 53.38
CA ARG A 32 10.93 14.00 52.10
C ARG A 32 9.51 13.95 51.51
N GLN A 33 8.48 14.12 52.34
CA GLN A 33 7.08 14.18 51.91
C GLN A 33 6.62 15.61 51.57
N MET A 34 7.53 16.59 51.54
CA MET A 34 7.23 18.01 51.29
C MET A 34 6.18 18.57 52.28
N ALA A 35 6.09 18.02 53.49
CA ALA A 35 5.03 18.35 54.44
C ALA A 35 5.07 19.82 54.92
N PHE A 36 6.21 20.49 54.75
CA PHE A 36 6.47 21.86 55.20
C PHE A 36 6.51 22.92 54.08
N THR A 37 6.34 22.53 52.81
CA THR A 37 6.32 23.47 51.68
C THR A 37 4.99 24.23 51.65
N LYS A 38 5.03 25.55 51.36
CA LYS A 38 3.81 26.32 51.10
C LYS A 38 3.11 25.75 49.87
N ARG A 39 1.81 25.50 49.99
CA ARG A 39 1.00 24.89 48.93
C ARG A 39 -0.27 25.72 48.72
N PHE A 40 -0.79 25.69 47.50
CA PHE A 40 -2.08 26.26 47.15
C PHE A 40 -2.95 25.17 46.51
N ASP A 41 -4.26 25.28 46.69
CA ASP A 41 -5.22 24.33 46.15
C ASP A 41 -5.83 24.92 44.86
N ILE A 42 -6.05 24.09 43.84
CA ILE A 42 -6.76 24.44 42.60
C ILE A 42 -7.66 23.27 42.19
N TYR A 43 -8.61 23.55 41.31
CA TYR A 43 -9.53 22.55 40.78
C TYR A 43 -9.31 22.33 39.29
N THR A 44 -9.72 21.15 38.82
CA THR A 44 -9.90 20.84 37.41
C THR A 44 -11.08 19.88 37.26
N GLU A 45 -11.61 19.77 36.05
CA GLU A 45 -12.83 19.00 35.77
C GLU A 45 -12.64 18.09 34.56
N PHE A 46 -12.97 16.81 34.72
CA PHE A 46 -12.89 15.78 33.67
C PHE A 46 -14.20 15.01 33.56
N ALA A 47 -14.57 14.61 32.35
CA ALA A 47 -15.68 13.68 32.15
C ALA A 47 -15.31 12.26 32.62
N LYS A 48 -14.04 11.87 32.46
CA LYS A 48 -13.52 10.56 32.89
C LYS A 48 -12.25 10.75 33.73
N VAL A 49 -12.14 9.98 34.80
CA VAL A 49 -10.98 9.96 35.72
C VAL A 49 -10.27 8.60 35.73
N THR A 50 -10.23 7.92 34.57
CA THR A 50 -9.68 6.55 34.43
C THR A 50 -8.29 6.44 35.06
N GLY A 51 -8.14 5.53 36.04
CA GLY A 51 -6.86 5.24 36.70
C GLY A 51 -6.39 6.29 37.71
N LEU A 52 -7.00 7.48 37.77
CA LEU A 52 -6.64 8.54 38.72
C LEU A 52 -7.19 8.23 40.12
N GLN A 53 -6.34 8.37 41.14
CA GLN A 53 -6.69 8.12 42.53
C GLN A 53 -6.28 9.31 43.42
N ALA A 54 -6.93 9.45 44.58
CA ALA A 54 -6.46 10.36 45.61
C ALA A 54 -5.04 9.96 46.07
N GLY A 55 -4.16 10.94 46.23
CA GLY A 55 -2.72 10.74 46.47
C GLY A 55 -1.88 10.60 45.19
N ALA A 56 -2.50 10.56 43.99
CA ALA A 56 -1.75 10.56 42.74
C ALA A 56 -0.87 11.82 42.63
N ILE A 57 0.30 11.66 42.02
CA ILE A 57 1.28 12.75 41.90
C ILE A 57 0.73 13.82 40.95
N VAL A 58 0.91 15.09 41.30
CA VAL A 58 0.72 16.22 40.38
C VAL A 58 2.09 16.68 39.89
N ARG A 59 2.23 16.82 38.56
CA ARG A 59 3.41 17.39 37.91
C ARG A 59 3.05 18.69 37.20
N VAL A 60 3.88 19.72 37.33
CA VAL A 60 3.77 20.98 36.56
C VAL A 60 4.93 21.02 35.60
N SER A 61 4.66 21.05 34.30
CA SER A 61 5.70 21.02 33.24
C SER A 61 6.73 19.89 33.43
N GLY A 62 6.26 18.71 33.87
CA GLY A 62 7.09 17.53 34.11
C GLY A 62 7.76 17.47 35.49
N ALA A 63 7.83 18.57 36.25
CA ALA A 63 8.38 18.59 37.59
C ALA A 63 7.34 18.17 38.64
N ARG A 64 7.74 17.35 39.63
CA ARG A 64 6.86 16.95 40.75
C ARG A 64 6.47 18.19 41.55
N ALA A 65 5.18 18.50 41.56
CA ALA A 65 4.66 19.75 42.10
C ALA A 65 3.68 19.56 43.25
N GLY A 66 3.09 18.37 43.40
CA GLY A 66 2.11 18.14 44.46
C GLY A 66 1.37 16.83 44.33
N GLU A 67 0.11 16.83 44.76
CA GLU A 67 -0.73 15.62 44.83
C GLU A 67 -2.22 15.93 44.61
N VAL A 68 -2.95 14.92 44.14
CA VAL A 68 -4.40 14.93 44.05
C VAL A 68 -4.95 14.69 45.45
N ILE A 69 -5.73 15.64 45.98
CA ILE A 69 -6.28 15.51 47.32
C ILE A 69 -7.61 14.76 47.29
N GLU A 70 -8.47 15.09 46.32
CA GLU A 70 -9.85 14.63 46.31
C GLU A 70 -10.42 14.59 44.89
N ILE A 71 -11.26 13.58 44.63
CA ILE A 71 -12.01 13.43 43.39
C ILE A 71 -13.50 13.38 43.77
N THR A 72 -14.22 14.44 43.46
CA THR A 72 -15.66 14.55 43.74
C THR A 72 -16.46 14.13 42.50
N PRO A 73 -17.32 13.11 42.61
CA PRO A 73 -18.17 12.70 41.49
C PRO A 73 -19.22 13.77 41.16
N PRO A 74 -19.68 13.84 39.90
CA PRO A 74 -20.76 14.74 39.52
C PRO A 74 -22.08 14.36 40.20
N ALA A 75 -22.94 15.36 40.42
CA ALA A 75 -24.29 15.14 40.95
C ALA A 75 -25.24 14.50 39.92
N GLU A 76 -24.94 14.64 38.63
CA GLU A 76 -25.73 14.12 37.53
C GLU A 76 -24.87 13.21 36.63
N PRO A 77 -25.44 12.18 35.99
CA PRO A 77 -24.69 11.25 35.13
C PRO A 77 -23.93 11.91 33.96
N ALA A 78 -24.37 13.09 33.50
CA ALA A 78 -23.72 13.85 32.43
C ALA A 78 -22.71 14.89 32.94
N GLY A 79 -22.55 15.03 34.26
CA GLY A 79 -21.63 15.98 34.86
C GLY A 79 -20.16 15.53 34.82
N LYS A 80 -19.26 16.43 35.22
CA LYS A 80 -17.82 16.17 35.30
C LYS A 80 -17.38 15.88 36.74
N PHE A 81 -16.37 15.03 36.87
CA PHE A 81 -15.65 14.85 38.12
C PHE A 81 -14.85 16.11 38.42
N ARG A 82 -15.04 16.67 39.62
CA ARG A 82 -14.22 17.78 40.11
C ARG A 82 -13.04 17.22 40.89
N VAL A 83 -11.83 17.57 40.46
CA VAL A 83 -10.59 17.08 41.07
C VAL A 83 -9.92 18.24 41.79
N ARG A 84 -9.67 18.08 43.10
CA ARG A 84 -8.93 19.05 43.90
C ARG A 84 -7.46 18.67 43.95
N LEU A 85 -6.63 19.61 43.53
CA LEU A 85 -5.18 19.48 43.43
C LEU A 85 -4.54 20.36 44.49
N ARG A 86 -3.45 19.88 45.08
CA ARG A 86 -2.61 20.68 45.95
C ARG A 86 -1.23 20.80 45.36
N VAL A 87 -0.81 22.01 45.03
CA VAL A 87 0.40 22.30 44.25
C VAL A 87 1.36 23.17 45.07
N SER A 88 2.66 22.97 44.90
CA SER A 88 3.72 23.75 45.54
C SER A 88 3.68 25.21 45.07
N GLN A 89 3.77 26.14 46.03
CA GLN A 89 3.83 27.58 45.77
C GLN A 89 5.03 27.97 44.89
N GLU A 90 6.12 27.20 44.91
CA GLU A 90 7.31 27.44 44.10
C GLU A 90 7.05 27.37 42.59
N LEU A 91 6.08 26.55 42.19
CA LEU A 91 5.70 26.35 40.78
C LEU A 91 4.45 27.13 40.39
N HIS A 92 3.90 27.96 41.29
CA HIS A 92 2.69 28.75 41.04
C HIS A 92 2.83 29.65 39.80
N GLN A 93 4.02 30.23 39.59
CA GLN A 93 4.30 31.09 38.44
C GLN A 93 4.08 30.43 37.07
N LEU A 94 4.14 29.08 37.00
CA LEU A 94 3.91 28.30 35.78
C LEU A 94 2.45 27.91 35.61
N VAL A 95 1.68 27.88 36.69
CA VAL A 95 0.25 27.55 36.68
C VAL A 95 -0.54 28.84 36.46
N ARG A 96 -0.96 29.05 35.21
CA ARG A 96 -1.73 30.24 34.83
C ARG A 96 -3.20 29.88 34.70
N SER A 97 -4.05 30.90 34.61
CA SER A 97 -5.49 30.76 34.39
C SER A 97 -5.86 29.98 33.12
N ASP A 98 -4.97 29.95 32.11
CA ASP A 98 -5.11 29.18 30.88
C ASP A 98 -4.31 27.86 30.87
N SER A 99 -3.72 27.48 32.00
CA SER A 99 -3.08 26.17 32.15
C SER A 99 -4.10 25.05 31.92
N VAL A 100 -3.60 23.95 31.37
CA VAL A 100 -4.42 22.76 31.08
C VAL A 100 -3.89 21.59 31.89
N ALA A 101 -4.79 20.94 32.62
CA ALA A 101 -4.52 19.70 33.33
C ALA A 101 -4.89 18.50 32.47
N SER A 102 -4.05 17.46 32.45
CA SER A 102 -4.31 16.17 31.79
C SER A 102 -4.05 15.03 32.77
N ILE A 103 -4.81 13.95 32.62
CA ILE A 103 -4.54 12.67 33.30
C ILE A 103 -3.61 11.88 32.38
N GLU A 104 -2.44 11.51 32.88
CA GLU A 104 -1.40 10.81 32.14
C GLU A 104 -0.96 9.55 32.88
N THR A 105 -0.37 8.60 32.16
CA THR A 105 0.11 7.33 32.74
C THR A 105 1.63 7.35 32.78
N GLU A 106 2.22 6.89 33.88
CA GLU A 106 3.66 6.72 33.96
C GLU A 106 4.11 5.51 33.10
N GLY A 107 4.64 5.79 31.91
CA GLY A 107 4.98 4.74 30.95
C GLY A 107 3.72 4.03 30.40
N LEU A 108 3.87 2.76 29.99
CA LEU A 108 2.78 2.01 29.33
C LEU A 108 1.81 1.34 30.32
N VAL A 109 2.26 1.02 31.55
CA VAL A 109 1.50 0.23 32.54
C VAL A 109 1.61 0.81 33.96
N GLY A 110 2.19 2.00 34.13
CA GLY A 110 2.35 2.61 35.45
C GLY A 110 1.05 3.19 36.00
N GLY A 111 1.14 3.78 37.19
CA GLY A 111 0.03 4.52 37.78
C GLY A 111 -0.29 5.80 37.01
N SER A 112 -1.52 6.26 37.11
CA SER A 112 -1.91 7.56 36.57
C SER A 112 -1.44 8.69 37.48
N TYR A 113 -0.95 9.76 36.87
CA TYR A 113 -0.59 11.01 37.51
C TYR A 113 -1.31 12.16 36.79
N LEU A 114 -1.37 13.31 37.45
CA LEU A 114 -1.97 14.50 36.85
C LEU A 114 -0.87 15.46 36.39
N ALA A 115 -0.85 15.78 35.11
CA ALA A 115 0.05 16.75 34.52
C ALA A 115 -0.66 18.09 34.40
N ILE A 116 0.04 19.18 34.69
CA ILE A 116 -0.39 20.55 34.44
C ILE A 116 0.61 21.16 33.47
N ALA A 117 0.13 21.52 32.27
CA ALA A 117 0.91 22.28 31.33
C ALA A 117 1.05 23.73 31.79
N ALA A 118 2.24 24.31 31.56
CA ALA A 118 2.42 25.75 31.77
C ALA A 118 1.44 26.53 30.88
N GLY A 119 0.82 27.54 31.46
CA GLY A 119 -0.02 28.47 30.71
C GLY A 119 0.80 29.50 29.95
N SER A 120 0.12 30.36 29.20
CA SER A 120 0.81 31.40 28.42
C SER A 120 1.42 32.48 29.32
N ALA A 121 2.55 33.05 28.90
CA ALA A 121 3.24 34.09 29.66
C ALA A 121 2.39 35.34 29.91
N GLY A 122 1.42 35.62 29.03
CA GLY A 122 0.50 36.77 29.13
C GLY A 122 -0.74 36.52 30.00
N ALA A 123 -1.08 35.27 30.32
CA ALA A 123 -2.20 34.95 31.19
C ALA A 123 -1.86 35.25 32.66
N ALA A 124 -2.83 35.60 33.48
CA ALA A 124 -2.61 35.79 34.92
C ALA A 124 -2.34 34.44 35.61
N GLU A 125 -1.57 34.45 36.71
CA GLU A 125 -1.42 33.30 37.60
C GLU A 125 -2.80 32.78 38.05
N ALA A 126 -2.97 31.47 38.11
CA ALA A 126 -4.23 30.86 38.52
C ALA A 126 -4.51 31.19 40.00
N PRO A 127 -5.59 31.91 40.33
CA PRO A 127 -5.87 32.23 41.72
C PRO A 127 -6.02 30.95 42.57
N PRO A 128 -5.66 30.97 43.86
CA PRO A 128 -5.99 29.86 44.76
C PRO A 128 -7.49 29.54 44.69
N LEU A 129 -7.81 28.25 44.70
CA LEU A 129 -9.16 27.68 44.56
C LEU A 129 -9.83 27.96 43.21
N SER A 130 -9.10 28.45 42.20
CA SER A 130 -9.62 28.55 40.84
C SER A 130 -9.67 27.19 40.14
N THR A 131 -10.45 27.13 39.07
CA THR A 131 -10.55 25.96 38.20
C THR A 131 -9.76 26.20 36.92
N ILE A 132 -8.83 25.30 36.61
CA ILE A 132 -8.11 25.26 35.33
C ILE A 132 -8.73 24.22 34.39
N ALA A 133 -8.52 24.36 33.09
CA ALA A 133 -9.14 23.49 32.09
C ALA A 133 -8.61 22.06 32.19
N GLY A 134 -9.50 21.07 32.15
CA GLY A 134 -9.14 19.66 32.02
C GLY A 134 -9.16 19.22 30.56
N LYS A 135 -8.10 18.53 30.11
CA LYS A 135 -8.06 17.80 28.85
C LYS A 135 -8.29 16.32 29.13
N GLU A 136 -9.30 15.76 28.47
CA GLU A 136 -9.64 14.35 28.64
C GLU A 136 -8.45 13.46 28.28
N PRO A 137 -8.18 12.41 29.08
CA PRO A 137 -7.15 11.43 28.76
C PRO A 137 -7.51 10.77 27.43
N PHE A 138 -6.50 10.59 26.58
CA PHE A 138 -6.66 9.89 25.31
C PHE A 138 -6.33 8.42 25.51
N GLU A 139 -7.34 7.55 25.42
CA GLU A 139 -7.17 6.14 25.72
C GLU A 139 -6.77 5.36 24.45
N LEU A 140 -5.98 4.29 24.60
CA LEU A 140 -5.65 3.40 23.49
C LEU A 140 -6.90 2.78 22.85
N GLY A 141 -7.96 2.59 23.63
CA GLY A 141 -9.27 2.16 23.13
C GLY A 141 -9.86 3.13 22.11
N ASP A 142 -9.74 4.44 22.34
CA ASP A 142 -10.24 5.48 21.44
C ASP A 142 -9.47 5.49 20.11
N LEU A 143 -8.15 5.23 20.15
CA LEU A 143 -7.33 5.04 18.95
C LEU A 143 -7.78 3.85 18.11
N LEU A 144 -7.98 2.70 18.75
CA LEU A 144 -8.43 1.49 18.06
C LEU A 144 -9.81 1.68 17.45
N GLN A 145 -10.71 2.41 18.13
CA GLN A 145 -12.01 2.75 17.61
C GLN A 145 -11.93 3.71 16.41
N GLN A 146 -11.08 4.73 16.48
CA GLN A 146 -10.84 5.67 15.39
C GLN A 146 -10.20 4.99 14.17
N MET A 147 -9.31 4.03 14.40
CA MET A 147 -8.74 3.18 13.35
C MET A 147 -9.82 2.35 12.66
N ASN A 148 -10.71 1.68 13.42
CA ASN A 148 -11.81 0.92 12.84
C ASN A 148 -12.74 1.81 11.98
N ALA A 149 -13.09 3.00 12.47
CA ALA A 149 -13.90 3.95 11.72
C ALA A 149 -13.22 4.41 10.42
N THR A 150 -11.90 4.56 10.43
CA THR A 150 -11.10 4.92 9.25
C THR A 150 -11.09 3.78 8.24
N VAL A 151 -10.88 2.53 8.69
CA VAL A 151 -10.95 1.34 7.82
C VAL A 151 -12.34 1.21 7.17
N THR A 152 -13.42 1.46 7.91
CA THR A 152 -14.77 1.47 7.34
C THR A 152 -14.95 2.53 6.24
N LYS A 153 -14.43 3.75 6.44
CA LYS A 153 -14.49 4.81 5.42
C LYS A 153 -13.68 4.49 4.17
N VAL A 154 -12.52 3.86 4.34
CA VAL A 154 -11.69 3.40 3.22
C VAL A 154 -12.42 2.32 2.41
N ASN A 155 -13.03 1.34 3.08
CA ASN A 155 -13.81 0.30 2.40
C ASN A 155 -14.99 0.89 1.61
N ALA A 156 -15.75 1.82 2.21
CA ALA A 156 -16.86 2.48 1.52
C ALA A 156 -16.39 3.29 0.28
N THR A 157 -15.21 3.90 0.36
CA THR A 157 -14.62 4.63 -0.78
C THR A 157 -14.21 3.67 -1.89
N ILE A 158 -13.64 2.51 -1.54
CA ILE A 158 -13.27 1.46 -2.50
C ILE A 158 -14.53 0.94 -3.21
N ASP A 159 -15.61 0.66 -2.48
CA ASP A 159 -16.86 0.17 -3.07
C ASP A 159 -17.47 1.17 -4.07
N GLN A 160 -17.41 2.47 -3.74
CA GLN A 160 -17.89 3.53 -4.62
C GLN A 160 -17.09 3.63 -5.93
N VAL A 161 -15.76 3.48 -5.86
CA VAL A 161 -14.89 3.51 -7.06
C VAL A 161 -15.13 2.27 -7.93
N SER A 162 -15.31 1.09 -7.31
CA SER A 162 -15.63 -0.15 -8.03
C SER A 162 -16.94 -0.04 -8.81
N GLY A 163 -17.98 0.56 -8.23
CA GLY A 163 -19.27 0.76 -8.91
C GLY A 163 -19.18 1.68 -10.14
N GLN A 164 -18.29 2.67 -10.14
CA GLN A 164 -18.07 3.55 -11.29
C GLN A 164 -17.23 2.89 -12.40
N LEU A 165 -16.36 1.95 -12.03
CA LEU A 165 -15.55 1.19 -12.99
C LEU A 165 -16.40 0.20 -13.81
N GLU A 166 -17.42 -0.39 -13.18
CA GLU A 166 -18.36 -1.34 -13.80
C GLU A 166 -19.19 -0.69 -14.93
N GLN A 167 -19.59 0.57 -14.73
CA GLN A 167 -20.28 1.36 -15.76
C GLN A 167 -19.38 1.69 -16.96
N THR A 168 -18.08 1.90 -16.72
CA THR A 168 -17.11 2.21 -17.77
C THR A 168 -16.76 0.98 -18.61
N ILE A 169 -16.64 -0.19 -17.99
CA ILE A 169 -16.38 -1.47 -18.69
C ILE A 169 -17.53 -1.84 -19.63
N THR A 170 -18.78 -1.55 -19.22
CA THR A 170 -19.96 -1.81 -20.06
C THR A 170 -19.96 -0.96 -21.33
N ALA A 171 -19.58 0.33 -21.23
CA ALA A 171 -19.48 1.23 -22.38
C ALA A 171 -18.36 0.83 -23.36
N VAL A 172 -17.24 0.32 -22.84
CA VAL A 172 -16.11 -0.16 -23.65
C VAL A 172 -16.47 -1.45 -24.40
N ASN A 173 -17.12 -2.42 -23.73
CA ASN A 173 -17.55 -3.67 -24.38
C ASN A 173 -18.52 -3.42 -25.54
N GLN A 174 -19.46 -2.48 -25.38
CA GLN A 174 -20.38 -2.11 -26.46
C GLN A 174 -19.64 -1.51 -27.67
N THR A 175 -18.56 -0.77 -27.43
CA THR A 175 -17.73 -0.17 -28.49
C THR A 175 -16.94 -1.23 -29.26
N VAL A 176 -16.44 -2.26 -28.56
CA VAL A 176 -15.69 -3.38 -29.17
C VAL A 176 -16.60 -4.24 -30.06
N VAL A 177 -17.84 -4.51 -29.62
CA VAL A 177 -18.82 -5.26 -30.44
C VAL A 177 -19.16 -4.48 -31.71
N ASN A 178 -19.48 -3.20 -31.59
CA ASN A 178 -19.80 -2.35 -32.76
C ASN A 178 -18.62 -2.24 -33.74
N ALA A 179 -17.39 -2.23 -33.25
CA ALA A 179 -16.20 -2.21 -34.10
C ALA A 179 -16.01 -3.54 -34.87
N ASN A 180 -16.32 -4.68 -34.25
CA ASN A 180 -16.20 -6.00 -34.87
C ASN A 180 -17.23 -6.22 -36.00
N ASP A 181 -18.46 -5.71 -35.82
CA ASP A 181 -19.51 -5.72 -36.84
C ASP A 181 -19.14 -4.85 -38.06
N LEU A 182 -18.50 -3.70 -37.82
CA LEU A 182 -17.99 -2.83 -38.89
C LEU A 182 -16.86 -3.51 -39.68
N ILE A 183 -15.94 -4.20 -39.00
CA ILE A 183 -14.81 -4.89 -39.63
C ILE A 183 -15.29 -6.05 -40.51
N THR A 184 -16.27 -6.83 -40.04
CA THR A 184 -16.84 -7.94 -40.80
C THR A 184 -17.64 -7.45 -42.02
N GLY A 185 -18.43 -6.38 -41.86
CA GLY A 185 -19.14 -5.76 -42.98
C GLY A 185 -18.21 -5.23 -44.08
N VAL A 186 -17.14 -4.51 -43.70
CA VAL A 186 -16.15 -3.97 -44.65
C VAL A 186 -15.39 -5.07 -45.38
N ALA A 187 -15.02 -6.16 -44.69
CA ALA A 187 -14.33 -7.29 -45.32
C ALA A 187 -15.19 -7.96 -46.42
N ASP A 188 -16.49 -8.11 -46.18
CA ASP A 188 -17.42 -8.68 -47.15
C ASP A 188 -17.63 -7.78 -48.37
N ASP A 189 -17.72 -6.46 -48.17
CA ASP A 189 -17.91 -5.52 -49.27
C ASP A 189 -16.64 -5.37 -50.12
N VAL A 190 -15.45 -5.41 -49.51
CA VAL A 190 -14.17 -5.49 -50.23
C VAL A 190 -14.08 -6.77 -51.07
N LYS A 191 -14.55 -7.91 -50.54
CA LYS A 191 -14.57 -9.18 -51.28
C LYS A 191 -15.52 -9.14 -52.49
N LYS A 192 -16.70 -8.55 -52.34
CA LYS A 192 -17.66 -8.33 -53.45
C LYS A 192 -17.10 -7.36 -54.49
N MET A 193 -16.41 -6.31 -54.04
CA MET A 193 -15.80 -5.32 -54.90
C MET A 193 -14.63 -5.91 -55.70
N ALA A 194 -13.75 -6.70 -55.07
CA ALA A 194 -12.69 -7.44 -55.74
C ALA A 194 -13.21 -8.42 -56.80
N ALA A 195 -14.30 -9.15 -56.48
CA ALA A 195 -14.95 -10.04 -57.44
C ALA A 195 -15.57 -9.28 -58.63
N SER A 196 -16.13 -8.10 -58.38
CA SER A 196 -16.70 -7.24 -59.43
C SER A 196 -15.61 -6.63 -60.31
N GLY A 197 -14.51 -6.16 -59.72
CA GLY A 197 -13.34 -5.66 -60.46
C GLY A 197 -12.69 -6.73 -61.33
N ALA A 198 -12.60 -7.97 -60.84
CA ALA A 198 -12.11 -9.09 -61.64
C ALA A 198 -13.00 -9.38 -62.86
N ARG A 199 -14.33 -9.31 -62.71
CA ARG A 199 -15.28 -9.44 -63.84
C ARG A 199 -15.13 -8.31 -64.85
N VAL A 200 -15.12 -7.05 -64.37
CA VAL A 200 -14.95 -5.88 -65.25
C VAL A 200 -13.64 -5.95 -66.03
N SER A 201 -12.55 -6.36 -65.37
CA SER A 201 -11.24 -6.54 -66.03
C SER A 201 -11.28 -7.63 -67.10
N SER A 202 -11.97 -8.75 -66.82
CA SER A 202 -12.22 -9.80 -67.80
C SER A 202 -13.05 -9.30 -68.99
N ASP A 203 -14.12 -8.54 -68.74
CA ASP A 203 -14.99 -7.99 -69.78
C ASP A 203 -14.24 -6.98 -70.65
N ILE A 204 -13.41 -6.12 -70.05
CA ILE A 204 -12.53 -5.19 -70.76
C ILE A 204 -11.48 -5.93 -71.60
N ALA A 205 -10.88 -7.01 -71.08
CA ALA A 205 -9.95 -7.83 -71.85
C ALA A 205 -10.62 -8.48 -73.07
N SER A 206 -11.87 -8.95 -72.91
CA SER A 206 -12.68 -9.50 -73.99
C SER A 206 -13.07 -8.45 -75.04
N LEU A 207 -13.41 -7.24 -74.58
CA LEU A 207 -13.75 -6.11 -75.44
C LEU A 207 -12.51 -5.62 -76.21
N SER A 208 -11.35 -5.50 -75.56
CA SER A 208 -10.08 -5.14 -76.19
C SER A 208 -9.69 -6.12 -77.30
N THR A 209 -9.90 -7.41 -77.06
CA THR A 209 -9.70 -8.46 -78.08
C THR A 209 -10.69 -8.29 -79.24
N SER A 210 -11.98 -8.10 -78.94
CA SER A 210 -13.03 -7.92 -79.95
C SER A 210 -12.84 -6.67 -80.81
N VAL A 211 -12.30 -5.60 -80.23
CA VAL A 211 -11.95 -4.34 -80.90
C VAL A 211 -10.71 -4.51 -81.79
N ARG A 212 -9.67 -5.20 -81.30
CA ARG A 212 -8.45 -5.48 -82.08
C ARG A 212 -8.71 -6.37 -83.30
N GLU A 213 -9.71 -7.24 -83.21
CA GLU A 213 -10.17 -8.10 -84.30
C GLU A 213 -11.15 -7.40 -85.27
N GLY A 214 -11.51 -6.13 -85.02
CA GLY A 214 -12.29 -5.31 -85.95
C GLY A 214 -13.75 -5.72 -86.15
N ARG A 215 -14.35 -6.45 -85.20
CA ARG A 215 -15.73 -6.97 -85.36
C ARG A 215 -16.79 -5.99 -84.83
N GLY A 216 -17.80 -5.69 -85.65
CA GLY A 216 -19.01 -4.92 -85.27
C GLY A 216 -18.95 -3.40 -85.55
N THR A 217 -20.04 -2.68 -85.23
CA THR A 217 -20.20 -1.22 -85.43
C THR A 217 -19.16 -0.38 -84.66
N VAL A 218 -18.58 -0.95 -83.60
CA VAL A 218 -17.56 -0.33 -82.77
C VAL A 218 -16.21 -0.24 -83.51
N GLY A 219 -15.84 -1.25 -84.30
CA GLY A 219 -14.59 -1.24 -85.10
C GLY A 219 -14.53 -0.16 -86.18
N ARG A 220 -15.67 0.47 -86.53
CA ARG A 220 -15.76 1.61 -87.47
C ARG A 220 -15.77 2.99 -86.79
N LEU A 221 -15.87 3.03 -85.45
CA LEU A 221 -15.94 4.27 -84.66
C LEU A 221 -14.61 4.60 -83.95
N PHE A 222 -13.61 3.73 -84.03
CA PHE A 222 -12.40 3.73 -83.19
C PHE A 222 -11.24 4.65 -83.63
N THR A 223 -11.47 5.58 -84.57
CA THR A 223 -10.48 6.61 -84.94
C THR A 223 -10.54 7.87 -84.07
N ASP A 224 -11.40 7.93 -83.06
CA ASP A 224 -11.42 9.06 -82.12
C ASP A 224 -10.49 8.79 -80.92
N ASP A 225 -9.40 9.57 -80.83
CA ASP A 225 -8.38 9.53 -79.76
C ASP A 225 -8.99 9.69 -78.34
N THR A 226 -10.21 10.24 -78.27
CA THR A 226 -10.96 10.45 -77.03
C THR A 226 -11.48 9.14 -76.43
N LEU A 227 -11.88 8.15 -77.23
CA LEU A 227 -12.44 6.90 -76.68
C LEU A 227 -11.34 5.98 -76.13
N TYR A 228 -10.18 5.95 -76.78
CA TYR A 228 -9.00 5.21 -76.32
C TYR A 228 -8.48 5.77 -75.00
N SER A 229 -8.46 7.10 -74.84
CA SER A 229 -8.06 7.77 -73.59
C SER A 229 -9.06 7.56 -72.44
N HIS A 230 -10.36 7.44 -72.71
CA HIS A 230 -11.34 7.10 -71.67
C HIS A 230 -11.28 5.63 -71.25
N ILE A 231 -11.05 4.69 -72.19
CA ILE A 231 -10.92 3.26 -71.88
C ILE A 231 -9.62 2.97 -71.13
N SER A 232 -8.51 3.59 -71.53
CA SER A 232 -7.24 3.49 -70.79
C SER A 232 -7.34 4.17 -69.43
N GLY A 233 -8.07 5.29 -69.32
CA GLY A 233 -8.42 5.93 -68.05
C GLY A 233 -9.24 5.04 -67.13
N ILE A 234 -10.22 4.29 -67.65
CA ILE A 234 -11.01 3.32 -66.86
C ILE A 234 -10.14 2.15 -66.39
N ALA A 235 -9.26 1.62 -67.24
CA ALA A 235 -8.35 0.55 -66.87
C ALA A 235 -7.32 1.00 -65.81
N ALA A 236 -6.74 2.19 -65.99
CA ALA A 236 -5.84 2.81 -65.01
C ALA A 236 -6.55 3.11 -63.69
N ASN A 237 -7.81 3.56 -63.74
CA ASN A 237 -8.63 3.78 -62.55
C ASN A 237 -9.00 2.46 -61.86
N ALA A 238 -9.23 1.37 -62.60
CA ALA A 238 -9.48 0.06 -62.02
C ALA A 238 -8.23 -0.51 -61.33
N GLU A 239 -7.04 -0.32 -61.90
CA GLU A 239 -5.77 -0.64 -61.24
C GLU A 239 -5.52 0.23 -60.02
N ALA A 240 -5.80 1.54 -60.11
CA ALA A 240 -5.69 2.48 -58.99
C ALA A 240 -6.63 2.10 -57.85
N VAL A 241 -7.90 1.82 -58.12
CA VAL A 241 -8.89 1.36 -57.12
C VAL A 241 -8.47 0.03 -56.48
N THR A 242 -7.86 -0.88 -57.25
CA THR A 242 -7.36 -2.15 -56.71
C THR A 242 -6.11 -1.96 -55.83
N SER A 243 -5.25 -1.00 -56.20
CA SER A 243 -4.10 -0.59 -55.39
C SER A 243 -4.55 0.10 -54.10
N ASP A 244 -5.51 1.03 -54.19
CA ASP A 244 -6.08 1.75 -53.06
C ASP A 244 -6.81 0.79 -52.11
N ALA A 245 -7.55 -0.18 -52.64
CA ALA A 245 -8.17 -1.23 -51.83
C ALA A 245 -7.11 -2.07 -51.07
N ARG A 246 -5.98 -2.40 -51.69
CA ARG A 246 -4.86 -3.08 -51.01
C ARG A 246 -4.20 -2.19 -49.96
N ALA A 247 -4.06 -0.89 -50.23
CA ALA A 247 -3.50 0.09 -49.31
C ALA A 247 -4.40 0.34 -48.10
N VAL A 248 -5.72 0.43 -48.29
CA VAL A 248 -6.72 0.53 -47.22
C VAL A 248 -6.73 -0.72 -46.36
N VAL A 249 -6.58 -1.91 -46.95
CA VAL A 249 -6.44 -3.17 -46.19
C VAL A 249 -5.12 -3.19 -45.39
N ALA A 250 -4.04 -2.64 -45.92
CA ALA A 250 -2.77 -2.52 -45.19
C ALA A 250 -2.85 -1.49 -44.05
N GLN A 251 -3.44 -0.32 -44.31
CA GLN A 251 -3.69 0.72 -43.29
C GLN A 251 -4.66 0.26 -42.21
N ALA A 252 -5.69 -0.52 -42.56
CA ALA A 252 -6.57 -1.14 -41.58
C ALA A 252 -5.79 -2.12 -40.69
N ARG A 253 -4.92 -2.95 -41.27
CA ARG A 253 -4.02 -3.84 -40.49
C ARG A 253 -3.06 -3.05 -39.60
N GLU A 254 -2.57 -1.90 -40.06
CA GLU A 254 -1.66 -1.03 -39.31
C GLU A 254 -2.37 -0.24 -38.20
N ALA A 255 -3.56 0.28 -38.44
CA ALA A 255 -4.41 0.92 -37.41
C ALA A 255 -4.82 -0.08 -36.32
N ILE A 256 -5.12 -1.33 -36.71
CA ILE A 256 -5.35 -2.45 -35.78
C ILE A 256 -4.08 -2.74 -34.94
N SER A 257 -2.89 -2.49 -35.50
CA SER A 257 -1.62 -2.60 -34.76
C SER A 257 -1.31 -1.37 -33.88
N GLY A 258 -1.77 -0.18 -34.28
CA GLY A 258 -1.58 1.09 -33.56
C GLY A 258 -2.46 1.22 -32.32
N VAL A 259 -3.72 0.76 -32.38
CA VAL A 259 -4.61 0.70 -31.22
C VAL A 259 -4.13 -0.32 -30.17
N LYS A 260 -3.36 -1.34 -30.60
CA LYS A 260 -2.65 -2.24 -29.68
C LYS A 260 -1.44 -1.61 -28.99
N ASN A 261 -0.90 -0.51 -29.51
CA ASN A 261 0.42 0.02 -29.11
C ASN A 261 0.43 1.41 -28.46
N ALA A 262 -0.66 2.20 -28.52
CA ALA A 262 -0.70 3.55 -27.94
C ALA A 262 -1.43 3.58 -26.59
N GLN A 263 -0.69 3.39 -25.49
CA GLN A 263 -1.08 3.86 -24.16
C GLN A 263 -0.42 5.24 -23.91
N GLY A 264 -1.22 6.29 -23.72
CA GLY A 264 -0.82 7.57 -23.09
C GLY A 264 -1.73 8.75 -23.51
N PRO A 265 -2.13 9.67 -22.59
CA PRO A 265 -1.17 10.54 -21.87
C PRO A 265 -1.52 10.95 -20.40
N MET A 266 -0.55 10.94 -19.46
CA MET A 266 -0.51 11.74 -18.18
C MET A 266 0.82 11.52 -17.40
N VAL A 267 1.93 12.18 -17.79
CA VAL A 267 3.27 11.96 -17.15
C VAL A 267 3.75 13.12 -16.26
N GLY A 268 3.17 14.31 -16.35
CA GLY A 268 3.67 15.49 -15.58
C GLY A 268 3.36 15.52 -14.07
N LEU A 269 2.44 14.70 -13.57
CA LEU A 269 2.04 14.71 -12.14
C LEU A 269 2.88 13.77 -11.27
N ALA A 270 3.64 12.87 -11.90
CA ALA A 270 4.30 11.75 -11.22
C ALA A 270 5.57 12.16 -10.46
N ASP A 271 6.29 13.19 -10.91
CA ASP A 271 7.61 13.51 -10.38
C ASP A 271 7.56 14.11 -8.96
N ASN A 272 6.58 14.98 -8.66
CA ASN A 272 6.40 15.52 -7.30
C ASN A 272 5.84 14.47 -6.32
N LEU A 273 5.06 13.51 -6.81
CA LEU A 273 4.54 12.40 -5.99
C LEU A 273 5.64 11.43 -5.58
N ARG A 274 6.64 11.24 -6.45
CA ARG A 274 7.73 10.29 -6.25
C ARG A 274 8.64 10.70 -5.09
N GLN A 275 8.93 11.99 -4.97
CA GLN A 275 9.77 12.55 -3.90
C GLN A 275 9.11 12.35 -2.53
N THR A 276 7.82 12.67 -2.39
CA THR A 276 7.06 12.46 -1.14
C THR A 276 6.89 10.98 -0.78
N LEU A 277 6.85 10.10 -1.79
CA LEU A 277 6.76 8.65 -1.60
C LEU A 277 8.08 8.04 -1.12
N GLU A 278 9.24 8.60 -1.45
CA GLU A 278 10.53 8.13 -0.92
C GLU A 278 10.67 8.43 0.58
N ASP A 279 10.36 9.65 1.01
CA ASP A 279 10.43 10.04 2.43
C ASP A 279 9.45 9.23 3.31
N ALA A 280 8.28 8.89 2.77
CA ALA A 280 7.30 8.04 3.44
C ALA A 280 7.77 6.57 3.53
N ARG A 281 8.56 6.09 2.56
CA ARG A 281 9.02 4.70 2.50
C ARG A 281 10.09 4.40 3.54
N ASP A 282 11.00 5.35 3.77
CA ASP A 282 12.06 5.20 4.77
C ASP A 282 11.50 5.21 6.21
N ALA A 283 10.50 6.04 6.49
CA ALA A 283 9.78 6.05 7.77
C ALA A 283 8.96 4.76 8.00
N MET A 284 8.32 4.23 6.95
CA MET A 284 7.57 2.97 7.03
C MET A 284 8.47 1.73 7.16
N SER A 285 9.69 1.77 6.61
CA SER A 285 10.68 0.69 6.75
C SER A 285 11.08 0.46 8.22
N GLY A 286 11.38 1.53 8.96
CA GLY A 286 11.69 1.45 10.40
C GLY A 286 10.50 1.07 11.29
N PHE A 287 9.27 1.32 10.82
CA PHE A 287 8.05 0.85 11.50
C PHE A 287 7.77 -0.64 11.21
N ALA A 288 8.06 -1.11 10.00
CA ALA A 288 7.87 -2.49 9.60
C ALA A 288 8.80 -3.46 10.36
N GLU A 289 10.07 -3.09 10.57
CA GLU A 289 11.02 -3.88 11.39
C GLU A 289 10.52 -4.05 12.84
N ASN A 290 9.97 -3.00 13.44
CA ASN A 290 9.44 -3.04 14.80
C ASN A 290 8.12 -3.84 14.91
N MET A 291 7.29 -3.78 13.87
CA MET A 291 6.06 -4.58 13.79
C MET A 291 6.35 -6.06 13.50
N ASP A 292 7.49 -6.40 12.89
CA ASP A 292 7.91 -7.79 12.68
C ASP A 292 8.35 -8.47 13.97
N ALA A 293 9.02 -7.75 14.87
CA ALA A 293 9.36 -8.25 16.20
C ALA A 293 8.11 -8.55 17.07
N LEU A 294 7.02 -7.79 16.90
CA LEU A 294 5.75 -8.00 17.60
C LEU A 294 4.96 -9.21 17.09
N ARG A 295 5.11 -9.57 15.82
CA ARG A 295 4.46 -10.76 15.21
C ARG A 295 5.03 -12.09 15.72
N HIS A 296 6.29 -12.08 16.13
CA HIS A 296 6.96 -13.26 16.70
C HIS A 296 6.68 -13.44 18.21
N ASN A 297 5.97 -12.50 18.84
CA ASN A 297 5.58 -12.62 20.23
C ASN A 297 4.47 -13.66 20.39
N PHE A 298 4.71 -14.66 21.24
CA PHE A 298 3.80 -15.77 21.47
C PHE A 298 2.39 -15.33 21.88
N LEU A 299 2.25 -14.16 22.51
CA LEU A 299 0.98 -13.58 22.96
C LEU A 299 0.05 -13.20 21.80
N LEU A 300 0.60 -12.80 20.65
CA LEU A 300 -0.17 -12.24 19.54
C LEU A 300 -0.34 -13.23 18.38
N ARG A 301 0.39 -14.36 18.40
CA ARG A 301 0.36 -15.39 17.35
C ARG A 301 -1.04 -15.97 17.11
N GLY A 302 -1.85 -16.15 18.16
CA GLY A 302 -3.22 -16.67 18.03
C GLY A 302 -4.20 -15.68 17.39
N PHE A 303 -3.96 -14.38 17.56
CA PHE A 303 -4.81 -13.30 17.03
C PHE A 303 -4.68 -13.16 15.50
N PHE A 304 -3.50 -13.45 14.94
CA PHE A 304 -3.25 -13.32 13.49
C PHE A 304 -3.69 -14.56 12.69
N ASN A 305 -3.62 -15.76 13.27
CA ASN A 305 -4.05 -17.00 12.60
C ASN A 305 -5.57 -17.09 12.39
N ALA A 306 -6.37 -16.44 13.24
CA ALA A 306 -7.83 -16.56 13.22
C ALA A 306 -8.54 -15.67 12.17
N ARG A 307 -7.82 -14.77 11.49
CA ARG A 307 -8.42 -13.75 10.60
C ARG A 307 -8.17 -13.92 9.09
N GLY A 308 -7.67 -15.07 8.64
CA GLY A 308 -7.77 -15.49 7.24
C GLY A 308 -7.17 -14.52 6.22
N TYR A 309 -5.97 -13.99 6.50
CA TYR A 309 -5.19 -13.25 5.51
C TYR A 309 -4.69 -14.23 4.42
N PHE A 310 -5.46 -14.43 3.36
CA PHE A 310 -4.91 -14.99 2.12
C PHE A 310 -4.09 -13.88 1.44
N ASP A 311 -2.84 -13.80 1.84
CA ASP A 311 -1.81 -12.98 1.21
C ASP A 311 -0.82 -13.96 0.58
N LEU A 312 -0.50 -13.83 -0.71
CA LEU A 312 0.51 -14.68 -1.36
C LEU A 312 1.88 -14.54 -0.66
N ALA A 313 2.06 -13.51 0.18
CA ALA A 313 3.19 -13.33 1.09
C ALA A 313 3.18 -14.25 2.35
N GLN A 314 2.11 -15.00 2.61
CA GLN A 314 1.96 -15.92 3.75
C GLN A 314 2.12 -17.40 3.40
N ILE A 315 2.20 -17.74 2.11
CA ILE A 315 2.50 -19.12 1.67
C ILE A 315 4.02 -19.29 1.68
N SER A 316 4.53 -20.23 2.48
CA SER A 316 5.97 -20.51 2.48
C SER A 316 6.40 -21.16 1.16
N PRO A 317 7.67 -21.02 0.73
CA PRO A 317 8.19 -21.72 -0.44
C PRO A 317 7.94 -23.23 -0.45
N ALA A 318 7.89 -23.87 0.73
CA ALA A 318 7.60 -25.29 0.88
C ALA A 318 6.12 -25.62 0.59
N GLU A 319 5.18 -24.84 1.14
CA GLU A 319 3.74 -25.01 0.89
C GLU A 319 3.37 -24.69 -0.56
N TYR A 320 4.01 -23.68 -1.14
CA TYR A 320 3.84 -23.35 -2.55
C TYR A 320 4.24 -24.52 -3.45
N ARG A 321 5.39 -25.16 -3.19
CA ARG A 321 5.84 -26.36 -3.94
C ARG A 321 4.93 -27.57 -3.73
N ALA A 322 4.30 -27.69 -2.56
CA ALA A 322 3.33 -28.75 -2.30
C ALA A 322 1.99 -28.54 -3.05
N GLY A 323 1.88 -27.51 -3.89
CA GLY A 323 0.72 -27.28 -4.73
C GLY A 323 -0.38 -26.48 -4.05
N ALA A 324 -0.05 -25.63 -3.06
CA ALA A 324 -1.02 -24.77 -2.36
C ALA A 324 -1.90 -23.95 -3.33
N LEU A 325 -1.37 -23.56 -4.50
CA LEU A 325 -2.10 -22.81 -5.53
C LEU A 325 -2.69 -23.67 -6.66
N MET A 326 -2.51 -24.99 -6.62
CA MET A 326 -3.07 -25.93 -7.60
C MET A 326 -4.43 -26.50 -7.18
N GLN A 327 -4.98 -26.04 -6.04
CA GLN A 327 -6.31 -26.46 -5.58
C GLN A 327 -7.41 -25.90 -6.49
N ARG A 328 -8.55 -26.60 -6.59
CA ARG A 328 -9.72 -26.28 -7.45
C ARG A 328 -9.52 -26.50 -8.96
N GLY A 329 -8.63 -27.39 -9.37
CA GLY A 329 -8.52 -27.83 -10.78
C GLY A 329 -7.68 -26.91 -11.67
N ARG A 330 -6.90 -26.00 -11.07
CA ARG A 330 -5.95 -25.12 -11.75
C ARG A 330 -4.71 -25.87 -12.20
N THR A 331 -4.22 -25.56 -13.39
CA THR A 331 -2.93 -26.03 -13.92
C THR A 331 -1.91 -24.90 -13.95
N VAL A 332 -0.66 -25.19 -13.57
CA VAL A 332 0.42 -24.22 -13.68
C VAL A 332 1.10 -24.31 -15.04
N THR A 333 1.31 -23.17 -15.67
CA THR A 333 2.19 -23.03 -16.84
C THR A 333 3.32 -22.08 -16.48
N ARG A 334 4.56 -22.42 -16.82
CA ARG A 334 5.73 -21.61 -16.49
C ARG A 334 6.42 -21.09 -17.73
N VAL A 335 6.80 -19.81 -17.70
CA VAL A 335 7.73 -19.23 -18.67
C VAL A 335 9.02 -18.84 -17.96
N TRP A 336 10.12 -19.43 -18.38
CA TRP A 336 11.42 -19.31 -17.72
C TRP A 336 12.28 -18.24 -18.40
N LEU A 337 12.87 -17.37 -17.58
CA LEU A 337 13.71 -16.26 -18.05
C LEU A 337 15.03 -16.20 -17.26
N GLU A 338 16.15 -16.36 -17.96
CA GLU A 338 17.48 -16.44 -17.36
C GLU A 338 17.95 -15.09 -16.82
N SER A 339 18.62 -15.09 -15.66
CA SER A 339 19.04 -13.87 -14.95
C SER A 339 19.86 -12.92 -15.83
N THR A 340 20.87 -13.43 -16.54
CA THR A 340 21.80 -12.64 -17.39
C THR A 340 21.11 -11.95 -18.58
N ARG A 341 19.94 -12.45 -18.97
CA ARG A 341 19.14 -11.91 -20.08
C ARG A 341 18.10 -10.91 -19.60
N VAL A 342 17.83 -10.89 -18.30
CA VAL A 342 16.77 -10.11 -17.66
C VAL A 342 17.34 -8.93 -16.87
N PHE A 343 18.37 -9.18 -16.07
CA PHE A 343 18.94 -8.24 -15.12
C PHE A 343 20.32 -7.73 -15.57
N ASP A 344 20.66 -6.52 -15.13
CA ASP A 344 21.93 -5.86 -15.39
C ASP A 344 23.04 -6.53 -14.55
N PRO A 345 24.06 -7.14 -15.17
CA PRO A 345 25.14 -7.82 -14.44
C PRO A 345 26.00 -6.86 -13.60
N GLY A 346 25.93 -5.54 -13.84
CA GLY A 346 26.58 -4.54 -13.01
C GLY A 346 25.76 -4.06 -11.81
N SER A 347 24.53 -4.56 -11.63
CA SER A 347 23.67 -4.19 -10.50
C SER A 347 23.92 -5.10 -9.28
N PRO A 348 23.79 -4.58 -8.03
CA PRO A 348 23.88 -5.40 -6.84
C PRO A 348 22.83 -6.51 -6.84
N ASP A 349 23.21 -7.75 -6.47
CA ASP A 349 22.32 -8.90 -6.48
C ASP A 349 21.08 -8.73 -5.56
N GLU A 350 21.22 -7.95 -4.48
CA GLU A 350 20.15 -7.64 -3.53
C GLU A 350 19.20 -6.53 -4.04
N SER A 351 19.55 -5.85 -5.13
CA SER A 351 18.73 -4.81 -5.76
C SER A 351 18.91 -4.83 -7.28
N PRO A 352 18.53 -5.95 -7.92
CA PRO A 352 18.83 -6.19 -9.32
C PRO A 352 17.98 -5.28 -10.21
N ARG A 353 18.62 -4.66 -11.21
CA ARG A 353 17.92 -3.77 -12.15
C ARG A 353 17.63 -4.50 -13.45
N LEU A 354 16.40 -4.38 -13.94
CA LEU A 354 16.02 -4.93 -15.25
C LEU A 354 16.69 -4.16 -16.38
N THR A 355 17.32 -4.87 -17.32
CA THR A 355 17.80 -4.28 -18.56
C THR A 355 16.64 -4.00 -19.52
N MET A 356 16.87 -3.17 -20.53
CA MET A 356 15.86 -2.91 -21.56
C MET A 356 15.48 -4.19 -22.33
N ASP A 357 16.44 -5.08 -22.59
CA ASP A 357 16.15 -6.39 -23.21
C ASP A 357 15.34 -7.28 -22.27
N GLY A 358 15.70 -7.29 -20.99
CA GLY A 358 14.99 -8.05 -19.96
C GLY A 358 13.52 -7.67 -19.81
N ARG A 359 13.21 -6.38 -19.86
CA ARG A 359 11.83 -5.87 -19.86
C ARG A 359 11.03 -6.38 -21.07
N ARG A 360 11.62 -6.32 -22.28
CA ARG A 360 10.96 -6.86 -23.49
C ARG A 360 10.71 -8.36 -23.41
N ARG A 361 11.62 -9.11 -22.77
CA ARG A 361 11.46 -10.55 -22.54
C ARG A 361 10.34 -10.85 -21.56
N LEU A 362 10.24 -10.09 -20.48
CA LEU A 362 9.14 -10.17 -19.52
C LEU A 362 7.79 -9.87 -20.18
N ASP A 363 7.72 -8.84 -21.01
CA ASP A 363 6.52 -8.50 -21.77
C ASP A 363 6.11 -9.66 -22.71
N ALA A 364 7.07 -10.19 -23.47
CA ALA A 364 6.84 -11.30 -24.39
C ALA A 364 6.44 -12.59 -23.66
N ALA A 365 6.98 -12.83 -22.47
CA ALA A 365 6.67 -14.01 -21.65
C ALA A 365 5.26 -13.95 -21.06
N LEU A 366 4.80 -12.77 -20.66
CA LEU A 366 3.49 -12.57 -20.06
C LEU A 366 2.38 -12.46 -21.11
N ALA A 367 2.67 -11.86 -22.28
CA ALA A 367 1.69 -11.54 -23.32
C ALA A 367 0.72 -12.69 -23.69
N PRO A 368 1.15 -13.97 -23.82
CA PRO A 368 0.24 -15.06 -24.18
C PRO A 368 -0.75 -15.44 -23.08
N TYR A 369 -0.50 -15.03 -21.84
CA TYR A 369 -1.27 -15.44 -20.67
C TYR A 369 -2.11 -14.32 -20.10
N LEU A 370 -1.95 -13.07 -20.56
CA LEU A 370 -2.66 -11.90 -20.07
C LEU A 370 -4.17 -12.11 -20.02
N ASP A 371 -4.74 -12.72 -21.06
CA ASP A 371 -6.18 -12.92 -21.15
C ASP A 371 -6.69 -13.98 -20.16
N ARG A 372 -5.81 -14.88 -19.69
CA ARG A 372 -6.15 -15.98 -18.76
C ARG A 372 -5.79 -15.66 -17.31
N ILE A 373 -4.93 -14.67 -17.09
CA ILE A 373 -4.40 -14.33 -15.77
C ILE A 373 -5.41 -13.61 -14.88
N ALA A 374 -6.45 -13.02 -15.48
CA ALA A 374 -7.49 -12.28 -14.78
C ALA A 374 -8.21 -13.13 -13.72
N ASP A 375 -8.47 -14.40 -14.03
CA ASP A 375 -9.07 -15.37 -13.11
C ASP A 375 -8.02 -16.31 -12.48
N GLY A 376 -6.80 -16.25 -13.01
CA GLY A 376 -5.65 -17.02 -12.56
C GLY A 376 -4.86 -16.34 -11.44
N VAL A 377 -3.85 -17.04 -10.95
CA VAL A 377 -2.83 -16.45 -10.07
C VAL A 377 -1.52 -16.41 -10.83
N LEU A 378 -0.89 -15.23 -10.88
CA LEU A 378 0.48 -15.09 -11.33
C LEU A 378 1.41 -15.14 -10.12
N VAL A 379 2.42 -15.98 -10.19
CA VAL A 379 3.52 -15.92 -9.24
C VAL A 379 4.81 -15.72 -10.01
N VAL A 380 5.54 -14.65 -9.69
CA VAL A 380 6.90 -14.48 -10.16
C VAL A 380 7.80 -15.27 -9.23
N GLU A 381 8.29 -16.40 -9.71
CA GLU A 381 9.20 -17.29 -9.00
C GLU A 381 10.64 -16.81 -9.22
N GLY A 382 11.41 -16.64 -8.14
CA GLY A 382 12.82 -16.27 -8.23
C GLY A 382 13.74 -17.43 -7.89
N PHE A 383 14.87 -17.52 -8.58
CA PHE A 383 15.85 -18.59 -8.39
C PHE A 383 17.28 -18.04 -8.33
N GLU A 384 18.06 -18.59 -7.40
CA GLU A 384 19.50 -18.35 -7.26
C GLU A 384 20.14 -19.64 -6.72
N PRO A 385 20.94 -20.35 -7.54
CA PRO A 385 21.55 -21.62 -7.13
C PRO A 385 22.87 -21.46 -6.36
N GLY A 386 23.52 -20.29 -6.42
CA GLY A 386 24.79 -20.02 -5.79
C GLY A 386 24.67 -19.51 -4.34
N GLY A 387 25.72 -19.69 -3.54
CA GLY A 387 25.82 -19.11 -2.20
C GLY A 387 25.09 -19.88 -1.09
N SER A 388 25.00 -19.26 0.09
CA SER A 388 24.29 -19.83 1.25
C SER A 388 22.78 -19.77 1.08
N ARG A 389 22.02 -20.57 1.83
CA ARG A 389 20.54 -20.58 1.74
C ARG A 389 19.91 -19.20 1.97
N ASP A 390 20.49 -18.39 2.85
CA ASP A 390 19.99 -17.04 3.14
C ASP A 390 20.25 -16.09 1.97
N GLN A 391 21.44 -16.17 1.37
CA GLN A 391 21.78 -15.40 0.17
C GLN A 391 20.88 -15.78 -1.01
N GLN A 392 20.66 -17.09 -1.21
CA GLN A 392 19.75 -17.59 -2.23
C GLN A 392 18.34 -17.03 -2.05
N PHE A 393 17.83 -16.98 -0.81
CA PHE A 393 16.51 -16.44 -0.52
C PHE A 393 16.41 -14.94 -0.80
N VAL A 394 17.39 -14.15 -0.33
CA VAL A 394 17.41 -12.69 -0.52
C VAL A 394 17.48 -12.34 -2.01
N ILE A 395 18.41 -12.94 -2.75
CA ILE A 395 18.64 -12.64 -4.17
C ILE A 395 17.45 -13.10 -5.02
N SER A 396 16.96 -14.32 -4.79
CA SER A 396 15.78 -14.82 -5.50
C SER A 396 14.54 -13.95 -5.26
N ARG A 397 14.33 -13.48 -4.02
CA ARG A 397 13.24 -12.56 -3.70
C ARG A 397 13.41 -11.23 -4.41
N ALA A 398 14.60 -10.64 -4.36
CA ALA A 398 14.88 -9.35 -4.98
C ALA A 398 14.61 -9.37 -6.50
N ARG A 399 15.03 -10.44 -7.19
CA ARG A 399 14.74 -10.64 -8.62
C ARG A 399 13.25 -10.80 -8.90
N ALA A 400 12.56 -11.62 -8.11
CA ALA A 400 11.12 -11.84 -8.25
C ALA A 400 10.33 -10.54 -8.03
N VAL A 401 10.71 -9.74 -7.03
CA VAL A 401 10.10 -8.43 -6.76
C VAL A 401 10.38 -7.46 -7.88
N ALA A 402 11.63 -7.32 -8.33
CA ALA A 402 11.96 -6.41 -9.43
C ALA A 402 11.17 -6.73 -10.72
N ALA A 403 11.03 -8.02 -11.06
CA ALA A 403 10.25 -8.46 -12.19
C ALA A 403 8.74 -8.32 -11.96
N ARG A 404 8.22 -8.70 -10.78
CA ARG A 404 6.81 -8.51 -10.43
C ARG A 404 6.43 -7.04 -10.47
N ASP A 405 7.20 -6.17 -9.84
CA ASP A 405 6.87 -4.75 -9.76
C ASP A 405 6.88 -4.14 -11.16
N TYR A 406 7.81 -4.58 -12.03
CA TYR A 406 7.75 -4.25 -13.44
C TYR A 406 6.48 -4.77 -14.11
N LEU A 407 6.12 -6.05 -13.96
CA LEU A 407 4.93 -6.64 -14.60
C LEU A 407 3.61 -6.04 -14.08
N VAL A 408 3.46 -5.89 -12.78
CA VAL A 408 2.33 -5.23 -12.12
C VAL A 408 2.24 -3.78 -12.61
N SER A 409 3.36 -3.07 -12.65
CA SER A 409 3.35 -1.68 -13.14
C SER A 409 3.10 -1.60 -14.64
N ARG A 410 3.57 -2.56 -15.45
CA ARG A 410 3.51 -2.55 -16.91
C ARG A 410 2.16 -3.03 -17.45
N PHE A 411 1.52 -3.96 -16.76
CA PHE A 411 0.31 -4.66 -17.18
C PHE A 411 -0.86 -4.48 -16.20
N HIS A 412 -0.69 -3.66 -15.16
CA HIS A 412 -1.72 -3.35 -14.15
C HIS A 412 -2.34 -4.58 -13.49
N LEU A 413 -1.50 -5.60 -13.26
CA LEU A 413 -1.97 -6.84 -12.66
C LEU A 413 -2.42 -6.59 -11.20
N ASP A 414 -3.48 -7.27 -10.77
CA ASP A 414 -3.94 -7.17 -9.39
C ASP A 414 -2.86 -7.71 -8.43
N ASN A 415 -2.48 -6.88 -7.47
CA ASN A 415 -1.51 -7.22 -6.43
C ASN A 415 -1.95 -8.37 -5.52
N ARG A 416 -3.26 -8.67 -5.45
CA ARG A 416 -3.82 -9.78 -4.68
C ARG A 416 -3.71 -11.13 -5.40
N SER A 417 -3.72 -11.14 -6.73
CA SER A 417 -3.56 -12.35 -7.56
C SER A 417 -2.18 -12.45 -8.21
N THR A 418 -1.32 -11.45 -8.00
CA THR A 418 0.06 -11.43 -8.49
C THR A 418 1.03 -11.40 -7.31
N GLY A 419 1.70 -12.53 -7.06
CA GLY A 419 2.63 -12.72 -5.95
C GLY A 419 4.09 -12.85 -6.39
N VAL A 420 4.99 -12.80 -5.41
CA VAL A 420 6.38 -13.27 -5.57
C VAL A 420 6.59 -14.55 -4.78
N MET A 421 7.44 -15.43 -5.29
CA MET A 421 7.86 -16.60 -4.53
C MET A 421 9.38 -16.80 -4.66
N PRO A 422 10.15 -16.53 -3.58
CA PRO A 422 11.58 -16.80 -3.58
C PRO A 422 11.84 -18.28 -3.38
N LEU A 423 12.28 -18.96 -4.43
CA LEU A 423 12.52 -20.41 -4.41
C LEU A 423 14.00 -20.77 -4.18
N GLY A 424 14.92 -19.80 -4.18
CA GLY A 424 16.35 -20.05 -4.00
C GLY A 424 16.88 -21.08 -5.00
N ALA A 425 17.57 -22.12 -4.54
CA ALA A 425 18.06 -23.23 -5.37
C ALA A 425 17.05 -24.39 -5.56
N GLY A 426 15.77 -24.22 -5.21
CA GLY A 426 14.76 -25.29 -5.22
C GLY A 426 14.43 -25.86 -6.62
N PRO A 427 13.82 -27.07 -6.68
CA PRO A 427 13.78 -27.89 -7.89
C PRO A 427 13.07 -27.18 -9.03
N ALA A 428 13.63 -27.29 -10.23
CA ALA A 428 13.22 -26.52 -11.38
C ALA A 428 12.36 -27.43 -12.29
N ASP A 429 11.28 -27.98 -11.71
CA ASP A 429 10.40 -28.90 -12.43
C ASP A 429 9.82 -28.20 -13.68
N GLY A 430 10.23 -28.70 -14.85
CA GLY A 430 9.88 -28.13 -16.16
C GLY A 430 10.73 -26.94 -16.60
N ALA A 431 11.85 -26.66 -15.93
CA ALA A 431 12.81 -25.65 -16.36
C ALA A 431 13.65 -26.13 -17.54
N PRO A 432 14.14 -25.21 -18.41
CA PRO A 432 14.94 -25.58 -19.56
C PRO A 432 16.31 -26.18 -19.20
N ALA A 433 16.85 -25.86 -18.02
CA ALA A 433 18.12 -26.37 -17.50
C ALA A 433 18.12 -26.34 -15.96
N GLU A 434 18.80 -27.31 -15.34
CA GLU A 434 19.01 -27.36 -13.89
C GLU A 434 20.50 -27.30 -13.53
N PRO A 435 20.93 -26.49 -12.54
CA PRO A 435 20.09 -25.59 -11.72
C PRO A 435 19.74 -24.29 -12.47
N TRP A 436 18.51 -23.80 -12.28
CA TRP A 436 18.05 -22.59 -12.95
C TRP A 436 18.49 -21.32 -12.21
N ASN A 437 19.05 -20.35 -12.94
CA ASN A 437 19.38 -19.03 -12.43
C ASN A 437 18.57 -17.95 -13.17
N GLY A 438 17.65 -17.29 -12.47
CA GLY A 438 16.77 -16.29 -13.07
C GLY A 438 15.41 -16.28 -12.41
N ILE A 439 14.37 -16.08 -13.22
CA ILE A 439 12.99 -16.05 -12.77
C ILE A 439 12.12 -16.96 -13.63
N ALA A 440 10.95 -17.31 -13.11
CA ALA A 440 9.88 -17.90 -13.89
C ALA A 440 8.58 -17.15 -13.64
N LEU A 441 7.79 -16.98 -14.69
CA LEU A 441 6.42 -16.52 -14.57
C LEU A 441 5.53 -17.76 -14.50
N ALA A 442 4.99 -18.04 -13.31
CA ALA A 442 4.12 -19.18 -13.07
C ALA A 442 2.66 -18.74 -13.10
N PHE A 443 1.94 -19.23 -14.09
CA PHE A 443 0.53 -18.94 -14.35
C PHE A 443 -0.32 -20.10 -13.85
N PHE A 444 -1.04 -19.91 -12.75
CA PHE A 444 -1.99 -20.89 -12.23
C PHE A 444 -3.37 -20.59 -12.80
N LEU A 445 -3.68 -21.27 -13.90
CA LEU A 445 -4.85 -21.00 -14.71
C LEU A 445 -5.87 -22.13 -14.51
N GLU A 446 -7.15 -21.76 -14.44
CA GLU A 446 -8.23 -22.75 -14.49
C GLU A 446 -8.26 -23.39 -15.89
N ARG A 447 -8.68 -24.66 -15.91
CA ARG A 447 -8.57 -25.53 -17.08
C ARG A 447 -9.69 -25.32 -18.07
#